data_AF-A0A6L9FKC3-F1
#
_entry.id   AF-A0A6L9FKC3-F1
#
_cell.length_a   1.000
_cell.length_b   1.000
_cell.length_c   1.000
_cell.angle_alpha   90.00
_cell.angle_beta   90.00
_cell.angle_gamma   90.00
#
_symmetry.space_group_name_H-M   'P 1'
#
loop_
_entity.id
_entity.type
_entity.pdbx_description
1 polymer ?
#
loop_
_entity_poly.entity_id
_entity_poly.type
_entity_poly.pdbx_seq_one_letter_code
_entity_poly.pdbx_strand_id
1 'polypeptide(L)'
;VQVGEVSLVYPSFKSNEVEVKVRVLPEFADHIARAGSHFWMAELEIGLGGVKNLQNLLSKSINVAPGKGKTQSLFSLGHQPMQTNSIEFTLQAEKRGSVAVGTPVLFRDMEVGEVTDVRLGEFADRVVSTIRIQPQYAYLIRTNTVFWNTSGVDVSIGLAGASIKAGTLDSLVRGGISFATPEQPNLSPAAKKGQSFYLYPAAEDNWLKWRTAIPKP
;
A
#
# COMPACT_ATOMS: atom_id res chain seq x y z
N VAL A 1 5.84 23.14 -2.88
CA VAL A 1 6.36 24.31 -3.62
C VAL A 1 5.47 24.50 -4.83
N GLN A 2 4.98 25.70 -5.08
CA GLN A 2 4.22 25.97 -6.31
C GLN A 2 5.23 26.11 -7.46
N VAL A 3 5.03 25.30 -8.49
CA VAL A 3 5.92 25.23 -9.67
C VAL A 3 5.21 25.62 -10.96
N GLY A 4 3.93 25.97 -10.87
CA GLY A 4 3.07 26.29 -11.99
C GLY A 4 1.62 26.51 -11.58
N GLU A 5 0.74 26.64 -12.56
CA GLU A 5 -0.68 26.86 -12.39
C GLU A 5 -1.49 26.17 -13.50
N VAL A 6 -2.71 25.74 -13.17
CA VAL A 6 -3.68 25.29 -14.18
C VAL A 6 -4.21 26.53 -14.88
N SER A 7 -4.07 26.56 -16.21
CA SER A 7 -4.53 27.67 -17.05
C SER A 7 -5.91 27.41 -17.66
N LEU A 8 -6.17 26.17 -18.09
CA LEU A 8 -7.43 25.78 -18.74
C LEU A 8 -7.78 24.34 -18.36
N VAL A 9 -9.07 24.09 -18.19
CA VAL A 9 -9.67 22.77 -18.04
C VAL A 9 -10.82 22.68 -19.02
N TYR A 10 -10.81 21.71 -19.93
CA TYR A 10 -11.92 21.52 -20.86
C TYR A 10 -12.14 20.05 -21.19
N PRO A 11 -13.40 19.63 -21.40
CA PRO A 11 -13.71 18.28 -21.83
C PRO A 11 -13.27 18.06 -23.28
N SER A 12 -12.63 16.92 -23.54
CA SER A 12 -12.40 16.39 -24.88
C SER A 12 -13.55 15.45 -25.24
N PHE A 13 -14.51 15.96 -26.01
CA PHE A 13 -15.65 15.16 -26.50
C PHE A 13 -15.25 14.07 -27.51
N LYS A 14 -14.01 14.10 -28.02
CA LYS A 14 -13.49 13.08 -28.94
C LYS A 14 -12.94 11.85 -28.19
N SER A 15 -12.23 12.08 -27.08
CA SER A 15 -11.63 11.00 -26.28
C SER A 15 -12.46 10.62 -25.03
N ASN A 16 -13.54 11.35 -24.74
CA ASN A 16 -14.30 11.22 -23.50
C ASN A 16 -13.42 11.41 -22.24
N GLU A 17 -12.43 12.29 -22.34
CA GLU A 17 -11.46 12.63 -21.30
C GLU A 17 -11.54 14.11 -20.95
N VAL A 18 -10.88 14.50 -19.87
CA VAL A 18 -10.68 15.91 -19.51
C VAL A 18 -9.24 16.30 -19.83
N GLU A 19 -9.06 17.33 -20.66
CA GLU A 19 -7.75 17.91 -20.91
C GLU A 19 -7.49 19.08 -19.96
N VAL A 20 -6.32 19.06 -19.31
CA VAL A 20 -5.87 20.11 -18.38
C VAL A 20 -4.60 20.74 -18.94
N LYS A 21 -4.63 22.04 -19.23
CA LYS A 21 -3.43 22.79 -19.63
C LYS A 21 -2.81 23.47 -18.43
N VAL A 22 -1.54 23.16 -18.18
CA VAL A 22 -0.76 23.70 -17.07
C VAL A 22 0.33 24.61 -17.61
N ARG A 23 0.49 25.78 -17.00
CA ARG A 23 1.65 26.66 -17.20
C ARG A 23 2.66 26.38 -16.09
N VAL A 24 3.85 25.91 -16.47
CA VAL A 24 4.96 25.66 -15.54
C VAL A 24 5.86 26.89 -15.51
N LEU A 25 6.39 27.26 -14.34
CA LEU A 25 7.33 28.38 -14.23
C LEU A 25 8.66 28.03 -14.94
N PRO A 26 9.31 28.99 -15.63
CA PRO A 26 10.48 28.72 -16.46
C PRO A 26 11.62 27.98 -15.73
N GLU A 27 11.87 28.32 -14.47
CA GLU A 27 12.93 27.74 -13.64
C GLU A 27 12.72 26.25 -13.32
N PHE A 28 11.49 25.73 -13.44
CA PHE A 28 11.17 24.31 -13.22
C PHE A 28 10.86 23.56 -14.52
N ALA A 29 10.68 24.26 -15.64
CA ALA A 29 10.24 23.67 -16.90
C ALA A 29 11.17 22.54 -17.36
N ASP A 30 12.48 22.73 -17.26
CA ASP A 30 13.48 21.74 -17.67
C ASP A 30 13.55 20.50 -16.78
N HIS A 31 12.96 20.54 -15.57
CA HIS A 31 12.88 19.41 -14.67
C HIS A 31 11.54 18.68 -14.75
N ILE A 32 10.47 19.41 -15.02
CA ILE A 32 9.09 18.90 -15.00
C ILE A 32 8.64 18.39 -16.37
N ALA A 33 9.00 19.07 -17.47
CA ALA A 33 8.59 18.69 -18.82
C ALA A 33 9.49 17.57 -19.39
N ARG A 34 9.67 16.50 -18.61
CA ARG A 34 10.55 15.35 -18.93
C ARG A 34 9.75 14.06 -18.92
N ALA A 35 10.01 13.17 -19.87
CA ALA A 35 9.46 11.82 -19.89
C ALA A 35 9.80 11.10 -18.57
N GLY A 36 8.81 10.40 -18.02
CA GLY A 36 8.88 9.82 -16.68
C GLY A 36 8.51 10.78 -15.55
N SER A 37 8.15 12.04 -15.85
CA SER A 37 7.50 12.90 -14.85
C SER A 37 6.08 12.42 -14.62
N HIS A 38 5.67 12.38 -13.36
CA HIS A 38 4.37 11.86 -12.96
C HIS A 38 3.56 12.93 -12.26
N PHE A 39 2.34 13.12 -12.75
CA PHE A 39 1.40 14.09 -12.23
C PHE A 39 0.25 13.36 -11.56
N TRP A 40 -0.19 13.84 -10.40
CA TRP A 40 -1.35 13.26 -9.73
C TRP A 40 -2.17 14.29 -8.99
N MET A 41 -3.47 14.04 -8.90
CA MET A 41 -4.37 14.83 -8.08
C MET A 41 -4.05 14.61 -6.60
N ALA A 42 -3.99 15.70 -5.85
CA ALA A 42 -3.89 15.62 -4.39
C ALA A 42 -5.26 15.23 -3.82
N GLU A 43 -5.47 13.95 -3.54
CA GLU A 43 -6.71 13.45 -2.97
C GLU A 43 -6.74 13.53 -1.44
N LEU A 44 -7.95 13.51 -0.90
CA LEU A 44 -8.22 13.35 0.51
C LEU A 44 -8.01 11.88 0.87
N GLU A 45 -7.09 11.60 1.78
CA GLU A 45 -6.90 10.24 2.30
C GLU A 45 -7.81 10.06 3.51
N ILE A 46 -8.88 9.28 3.33
CA ILE A 46 -9.81 8.91 4.40
C ILE A 46 -9.43 7.50 4.86
N GLY A 47 -8.96 7.39 6.10
CA GLY A 47 -8.64 6.11 6.71
C GLY A 47 -9.14 6.01 8.15
N LEU A 48 -8.99 4.82 8.74
CA LEU A 48 -9.40 4.53 10.12
C LEU A 48 -8.59 5.31 11.18
N GLY A 49 -7.51 5.99 10.78
CA GLY A 49 -6.71 6.89 11.63
C GLY A 49 -7.11 8.37 11.56
N GLY A 50 -8.22 8.69 10.89
CA GLY A 50 -8.67 10.07 10.66
C GLY A 50 -8.45 10.52 9.21
N VAL A 51 -8.67 11.81 8.99
CA VAL A 51 -8.60 12.41 7.65
C VAL A 51 -7.25 13.10 7.47
N LYS A 52 -6.44 12.58 6.54
CA LYS A 52 -5.17 13.22 6.15
C LYS A 52 -5.41 14.13 4.95
N ASN A 53 -4.65 15.21 4.85
CA ASN A 53 -4.70 16.16 3.75
C ASN A 53 -6.06 16.88 3.58
N LEU A 54 -6.77 17.18 4.67
CA LEU A 54 -8.07 17.88 4.64
C LEU A 54 -7.98 19.24 3.93
N GLN A 55 -6.82 19.90 3.95
CA GLN A 55 -6.61 21.14 3.18
C GLN A 55 -6.83 20.97 1.66
N ASN A 56 -6.65 19.77 1.11
CA ASN A 56 -6.83 19.52 -0.33
C ASN A 56 -8.31 19.47 -0.74
N LEU A 57 -9.24 19.34 0.23
CA LEU A 57 -10.67 19.47 -0.03
C LEU A 57 -11.05 20.92 -0.39
N LEU A 58 -10.35 21.89 0.21
CA LEU A 58 -10.59 23.32 -0.01
C LEU A 58 -9.83 23.85 -1.23
N SER A 59 -8.64 23.31 -1.49
CA SER A 59 -7.81 23.67 -2.65
C SER A 59 -7.30 22.42 -3.35
N LYS A 60 -8.01 21.98 -4.41
CA LYS A 60 -7.55 20.90 -5.29
C LYS A 60 -6.24 21.32 -5.96
N SER A 61 -5.21 20.49 -5.82
CA SER A 61 -3.90 20.72 -6.44
C SER A 61 -3.45 19.51 -7.25
N ILE A 62 -2.60 19.77 -8.23
CA ILE A 62 -1.88 18.73 -8.99
C ILE A 62 -0.45 18.72 -8.47
N ASN A 63 -0.02 17.57 -7.97
CA ASN A 63 1.36 17.33 -7.58
C ASN A 63 2.16 16.78 -8.76
N VAL A 64 3.48 16.96 -8.72
CA VAL A 64 4.39 16.44 -9.75
C VAL A 64 5.68 15.89 -9.15
N ALA A 65 6.12 14.76 -9.68
CA ALA A 65 7.43 14.16 -9.44
C ALA A 65 8.25 14.26 -10.74
N PRO A 66 9.43 14.92 -10.73
CA PRO A 66 10.26 15.06 -11.92
C PRO A 66 10.80 13.74 -12.47
N GLY A 67 10.72 13.57 -13.80
CA GLY A 67 11.35 12.49 -14.55
C GLY A 67 12.76 12.85 -15.02
N LYS A 68 13.47 11.85 -15.57
CA LYS A 68 14.84 12.00 -16.11
C LYS A 68 14.92 11.74 -17.63
N GLY A 69 13.79 11.55 -18.29
CA GLY A 69 13.74 11.22 -19.71
C GLY A 69 13.86 12.42 -20.65
N LYS A 70 13.57 12.20 -21.93
CA LYS A 70 13.57 13.26 -22.96
C LYS A 70 12.47 14.31 -22.69
N THR A 71 12.60 15.49 -23.28
CA THR A 71 11.56 16.54 -23.15
C THR A 71 10.21 16.05 -23.66
N GLN A 72 9.14 16.29 -22.90
CA GLN A 72 7.76 15.90 -23.20
C GLN A 72 6.78 16.90 -22.60
N SER A 73 5.66 17.15 -23.27
CA SER A 73 4.63 18.13 -22.84
C SER A 73 3.25 17.53 -22.59
N LEU A 74 3.04 16.26 -22.93
CA LEU A 74 1.78 15.55 -22.72
C LEU A 74 1.97 14.47 -21.64
N PHE A 75 1.11 14.46 -20.62
CA PHE A 75 1.21 13.53 -19.50
C PHE A 75 -0.17 13.04 -19.10
N SER A 76 -0.24 11.80 -18.62
CA SER A 76 -1.43 11.30 -17.94
C SER A 76 -1.50 11.87 -16.52
N LEU A 77 -2.70 12.23 -16.09
CA LEU A 77 -2.97 12.68 -14.73
C LEU A 77 -3.45 11.48 -13.89
N GLY A 78 -2.64 11.06 -12.92
CA GLY A 78 -3.01 10.00 -11.98
C GLY A 78 -3.77 10.49 -10.76
N HIS A 79 -4.13 9.55 -9.88
CA HIS A 79 -4.80 9.83 -8.60
C HIS A 79 -3.88 9.64 -7.38
N GLN A 80 -2.68 9.06 -7.58
CA GLN A 80 -1.73 8.76 -6.51
C GLN A 80 -0.29 9.11 -6.91
N PRO A 81 0.59 9.41 -5.94
CA PRO A 81 2.01 9.69 -6.19
C PRO A 81 2.72 8.52 -6.87
N MET A 82 3.74 8.83 -7.68
CA MET A 82 4.58 7.80 -8.30
C MET A 82 5.44 7.15 -7.23
N GLN A 83 5.18 5.89 -6.91
CA GLN A 83 5.95 5.15 -5.93
C GLN A 83 7.09 4.41 -6.63
N THR A 84 8.15 5.13 -6.98
CA THR A 84 9.25 4.66 -7.85
C THR A 84 10.13 3.55 -7.25
N ASN A 85 10.01 3.29 -5.95
CA ASN A 85 10.75 2.25 -5.24
C ASN A 85 9.85 1.27 -4.47
N SER A 86 8.53 1.26 -4.72
CA SER A 86 7.64 0.33 -4.03
C SER A 86 8.06 -1.13 -4.25
N ILE A 87 8.12 -1.89 -3.16
CA ILE A 87 8.37 -3.33 -3.22
C ILE A 87 7.03 -4.00 -3.00
N GLU A 88 6.48 -4.53 -4.09
CA GLU A 88 5.19 -5.18 -4.10
C GLU A 88 5.33 -6.70 -4.05
N PHE A 89 4.39 -7.33 -3.36
CA PHE A 89 4.26 -8.78 -3.27
C PHE A 89 2.81 -9.17 -3.51
N THR A 90 2.59 -10.41 -3.92
CA THR A 90 1.24 -10.93 -4.14
C THR A 90 0.86 -11.86 -3.01
N LEU A 91 -0.33 -11.70 -2.47
CA LEU A 91 -0.93 -12.59 -1.48
C LEU A 91 -2.10 -13.34 -2.10
N GLN A 92 -2.17 -14.65 -1.85
CA GLN A 92 -3.24 -15.51 -2.35
C GLN A 92 -3.98 -16.17 -1.19
N ALA A 93 -5.31 -16.12 -1.22
CA ALA A 93 -6.17 -16.73 -0.21
C ALA A 93 -7.40 -17.36 -0.87
N GLU A 94 -8.00 -18.35 -0.22
CA GLU A 94 -9.27 -18.95 -0.66
C GLU A 94 -10.43 -17.96 -0.63
N LYS A 95 -10.41 -17.02 0.33
CA LYS A 95 -11.45 -16.02 0.55
C LYS A 95 -10.82 -14.67 0.84
N ARG A 96 -11.53 -13.59 0.52
CA ARG A 96 -11.09 -12.20 0.77
C ARG A 96 -10.95 -11.89 2.26
N GLY A 97 -11.86 -12.40 3.10
CA GLY A 97 -11.94 -12.02 4.50
C GLY A 97 -12.15 -10.51 4.68
N SER A 98 -11.48 -9.91 5.67
CA SER A 98 -11.48 -8.47 5.96
C SER A 98 -10.55 -7.64 5.07
N VAL A 99 -9.81 -8.25 4.14
CA VAL A 99 -8.80 -7.55 3.33
C VAL A 99 -9.47 -6.63 2.31
N ALA A 100 -9.05 -5.37 2.25
CA ALA A 100 -9.49 -4.37 1.29
C ALA A 100 -8.31 -3.50 0.85
N VAL A 101 -8.48 -2.71 -0.21
CA VAL A 101 -7.51 -1.65 -0.54
C VAL A 101 -7.39 -0.71 0.67
N GLY A 102 -6.16 -0.40 1.07
CA GLY A 102 -5.83 0.37 2.27
C GLY A 102 -5.76 -0.45 3.56
N THR A 103 -5.99 -1.78 3.53
CA THR A 103 -5.73 -2.63 4.72
C THR A 103 -4.24 -2.57 5.06
N PRO A 104 -3.88 -2.30 6.34
CA PRO A 104 -2.49 -2.16 6.73
C PRO A 104 -1.77 -3.52 6.75
N VAL A 105 -0.50 -3.51 6.35
CA VAL A 105 0.43 -4.65 6.49
C VAL A 105 1.34 -4.39 7.68
N LEU A 106 1.34 -5.33 8.63
CA LEU A 106 1.90 -5.19 9.96
C LEU A 106 3.10 -6.11 10.16
N PHE A 107 4.17 -5.59 10.75
CA PHE A 107 5.25 -6.38 11.31
C PHE A 107 5.40 -6.03 12.79
N ARG A 108 5.15 -7.00 13.69
CA ARG A 108 5.12 -6.77 15.15
C ARG A 108 4.22 -5.57 15.53
N ASP A 109 3.01 -5.56 14.98
CA ASP A 109 1.99 -4.51 15.17
C ASP A 109 2.37 -3.11 14.65
N MET A 110 3.51 -2.96 13.99
CA MET A 110 3.88 -1.73 13.29
C MET A 110 3.44 -1.79 11.82
N GLU A 111 2.77 -0.75 11.36
CA GLU A 111 2.41 -0.58 9.95
C GLU A 111 3.67 -0.33 9.11
N VAL A 112 3.93 -1.25 8.17
CA VAL A 112 5.10 -1.22 7.28
C VAL A 112 4.71 -1.17 5.79
N GLY A 113 3.41 -1.23 5.50
CA GLY A 113 2.87 -1.30 4.15
C GLY A 113 1.35 -1.33 4.15
N GLU A 114 0.78 -1.51 2.96
CA GLU A 114 -0.67 -1.51 2.73
C GLU A 114 -1.04 -2.41 1.55
N VAL A 115 -2.31 -2.80 1.49
CA VAL A 115 -2.90 -3.48 0.33
C VAL A 115 -3.28 -2.45 -0.72
N THR A 116 -2.87 -2.68 -1.97
CA THR A 116 -3.04 -1.73 -3.07
C THR A 116 -4.03 -2.21 -4.13
N ASP A 117 -4.27 -3.51 -4.21
CA ASP A 117 -5.23 -4.12 -5.12
C ASP A 117 -5.81 -5.40 -4.50
N VAL A 118 -7.08 -5.68 -4.79
CA VAL A 118 -7.76 -6.93 -4.41
C VAL A 118 -8.68 -7.35 -5.54
N ARG A 119 -8.45 -8.55 -6.08
CA ARG A 119 -9.19 -9.08 -7.22
C ARG A 119 -9.35 -10.59 -7.14
N LEU A 120 -10.22 -11.15 -7.99
CA LEU A 120 -10.25 -12.58 -8.21
C LEU A 120 -9.03 -13.02 -9.02
N GLY A 121 -8.54 -14.23 -8.75
CA GLY A 121 -7.59 -14.92 -9.63
C GLY A 121 -8.20 -15.15 -11.00
N GLU A 122 -7.37 -15.42 -12.00
CA GLU A 122 -7.81 -15.59 -13.40
C GLU A 122 -8.85 -16.71 -13.57
N PHE A 123 -8.80 -17.74 -12.72
CA PHE A 123 -9.75 -18.85 -12.70
C PHE A 123 -10.86 -18.70 -11.64
N ALA A 124 -10.93 -17.55 -10.95
CA ALA A 124 -11.87 -17.26 -9.87
C ALA A 124 -11.88 -18.26 -8.70
N ASP A 125 -10.83 -19.08 -8.56
CA ASP A 125 -10.64 -20.10 -7.53
C ASP A 125 -10.01 -19.55 -6.23
N ARG A 126 -9.51 -18.32 -6.28
CA ARG A 126 -8.83 -17.64 -5.18
C ARG A 126 -8.94 -16.13 -5.29
N VAL A 127 -8.69 -15.46 -4.17
CA VAL A 127 -8.51 -14.01 -4.11
C VAL A 127 -7.01 -13.70 -4.18
N VAL A 128 -6.68 -12.75 -5.05
CA VAL A 128 -5.32 -12.24 -5.25
C VAL A 128 -5.30 -10.81 -4.73
N SER A 129 -4.45 -10.54 -3.74
CA SER A 129 -4.23 -9.20 -3.19
C SER A 129 -2.80 -8.76 -3.49
N THR A 130 -2.62 -7.52 -3.94
CA THR A 130 -1.30 -6.92 -4.07
C THR A 130 -1.01 -6.14 -2.79
N ILE A 131 0.08 -6.47 -2.12
CA ILE A 131 0.59 -5.68 -1.01
C ILE A 131 1.79 -4.88 -1.44
N ARG A 132 1.92 -3.70 -0.86
CA ARG A 132 3.05 -2.83 -1.03
C ARG A 132 3.72 -2.57 0.30
N ILE A 133 5.04 -2.73 0.29
CA ILE A 133 5.87 -2.55 1.47
C ILE A 133 6.75 -1.34 1.27
N GLN A 134 6.86 -0.52 2.31
CA GLN A 134 7.71 0.67 2.26
C GLN A 134 9.18 0.22 2.06
N PRO A 135 9.97 0.91 1.21
CA PRO A 135 11.31 0.47 0.83
C PRO A 135 12.22 0.17 2.02
N GLN A 136 12.13 0.97 3.09
CA GLN A 136 12.94 0.80 4.31
C GLN A 136 12.60 -0.46 5.11
N TYR A 137 11.48 -1.14 4.83
CA TYR A 137 11.04 -2.36 5.52
C TYR A 137 11.06 -3.60 4.63
N ALA A 138 11.28 -3.46 3.33
CA ALA A 138 11.21 -4.59 2.40
C ALA A 138 12.21 -5.73 2.71
N TYR A 139 13.33 -5.40 3.37
CA TYR A 139 14.31 -6.38 3.85
C TYR A 139 13.74 -7.37 4.89
N LEU A 140 12.59 -7.08 5.50
CA LEU A 140 11.93 -7.94 6.47
C LEU A 140 11.30 -9.18 5.83
N ILE A 141 10.94 -9.10 4.54
CA ILE A 141 10.24 -10.18 3.85
C ILE A 141 11.26 -11.12 3.22
N ARG A 142 11.23 -12.36 3.69
CA ARG A 142 12.08 -13.46 3.26
C ARG A 142 11.27 -14.45 2.46
N THR A 143 11.95 -15.34 1.75
CA THR A 143 11.29 -16.35 0.92
C THR A 143 10.39 -17.30 1.72
N ASN A 144 10.61 -17.43 3.03
CA ASN A 144 9.83 -18.25 3.95
C ASN A 144 8.93 -17.42 4.89
N THR A 145 8.73 -16.13 4.64
CA THR A 145 7.79 -15.31 5.43
C THR A 145 6.37 -15.83 5.27
N VAL A 146 5.64 -15.91 6.38
CA VAL A 146 4.22 -16.28 6.42
C VAL A 146 3.38 -15.04 6.69
N PHE A 147 2.25 -14.92 6.00
CA PHE A 147 1.31 -13.81 6.14
C PHE A 147 -0.02 -14.35 6.63
N TRP A 148 -0.66 -13.67 7.57
CA TRP A 148 -2.00 -14.02 8.03
C TRP A 148 -2.89 -12.80 8.18
N ASN A 149 -4.19 -13.04 8.06
CA ASN A 149 -5.20 -12.04 8.39
C ASN A 149 -5.30 -11.91 9.91
N THR A 150 -5.03 -10.71 10.40
CA THR A 150 -5.26 -10.34 11.79
C THR A 150 -6.60 -9.62 11.83
N SER A 151 -7.66 -10.29 12.27
CA SER A 151 -8.94 -9.65 12.52
C SER A 151 -8.97 -9.17 13.98
N GLY A 152 -9.45 -7.94 14.22
CA GLY A 152 -9.43 -7.30 15.54
C GLY A 152 -10.35 -7.93 16.60
N VAL A 153 -10.88 -9.13 16.35
CA VAL A 153 -11.78 -9.84 17.26
C VAL A 153 -11.24 -11.26 17.45
N ASP A 154 -10.39 -11.43 18.46
CA ASP A 154 -9.96 -12.74 18.94
C ASP A 154 -10.96 -13.22 20.01
N VAL A 155 -11.92 -14.06 19.62
CA VAL A 155 -12.85 -14.69 20.58
C VAL A 155 -12.35 -16.10 20.89
N SER A 156 -11.67 -16.26 22.02
CA SER A 156 -11.30 -17.57 22.56
C SER A 156 -12.36 -18.06 23.56
N ILE A 157 -13.11 -19.11 23.19
CA ILE A 157 -14.04 -19.81 24.10
C ILE A 157 -13.38 -21.10 24.58
N GLY A 158 -13.05 -21.17 25.88
CA GLY A 158 -12.51 -22.37 26.52
C GLY A 158 -13.53 -23.04 27.45
N LEU A 159 -13.24 -24.28 27.85
CA LEU A 159 -14.06 -25.05 28.83
C LEU A 159 -14.13 -24.40 30.22
N ALA A 160 -13.26 -23.42 30.50
CA ALA A 160 -13.23 -22.65 31.75
C ALA A 160 -14.05 -21.34 31.71
N GLY A 161 -14.74 -21.05 30.61
CA GLY A 161 -15.50 -19.81 30.41
C GLY A 161 -14.89 -18.86 29.37
N ALA A 162 -15.57 -17.75 29.10
CA ALA A 162 -15.13 -16.73 28.15
C ALA A 162 -14.09 -15.80 28.79
N SER A 163 -12.93 -15.64 28.15
CA SER A 163 -11.93 -14.63 28.52
C SER A 163 -12.01 -13.46 27.54
N ILE A 164 -12.51 -12.32 28.00
CA ILE A 164 -12.60 -11.10 27.17
C ILE A 164 -11.41 -10.21 27.54
N LYS A 165 -10.35 -10.24 26.71
CA LYS A 165 -9.33 -9.19 26.74
C LYS A 165 -9.91 -7.95 26.06
N ALA A 166 -10.56 -7.09 26.83
CA ALA A 166 -11.02 -5.79 26.34
C ALA A 166 -9.81 -4.88 26.12
N GLY A 167 -9.22 -4.92 24.93
CA GLY A 167 -8.36 -3.85 24.45
C GLY A 167 -9.18 -2.56 24.28
N THR A 168 -8.50 -1.42 24.14
CA THR A 168 -9.19 -0.15 23.84
C THR A 168 -9.96 -0.27 22.53
N LEU A 169 -11.04 0.48 22.34
CA LEU A 169 -11.90 0.41 21.15
C LEU A 169 -11.11 0.55 19.83
N ASP A 170 -9.94 1.19 19.86
CA ASP A 170 -8.99 1.33 18.75
C ASP A 170 -8.30 0.02 18.32
N SER A 171 -8.10 -0.93 19.25
CA SER A 171 -7.50 -2.25 18.99
C SER A 171 -8.51 -3.29 18.46
N LEU A 172 -9.81 -3.05 18.67
CA LEU A 172 -10.88 -3.96 18.24
C LEU A 172 -11.30 -3.75 16.77
N VAL A 173 -10.94 -2.61 16.18
CA VAL A 173 -11.39 -2.20 14.84
C VAL A 173 -10.32 -2.37 13.75
N ARG A 174 -9.04 -2.46 14.10
CA ARG A 174 -7.95 -2.51 13.12
C ARG A 174 -7.61 -3.95 12.74
N GLY A 175 -8.44 -4.52 11.87
CA GLY A 175 -8.01 -5.66 11.09
C GLY A 175 -6.84 -5.30 10.16
N GLY A 176 -5.94 -6.23 9.91
CA GLY A 176 -4.74 -6.02 9.10
C GLY A 176 -4.19 -7.34 8.54
N ILE A 177 -3.08 -7.25 7.81
CA ILE A 177 -2.30 -8.41 7.39
C ILE A 177 -1.00 -8.39 8.18
N SER A 178 -0.82 -9.34 9.09
CA SER A 178 0.44 -9.48 9.82
C SER A 178 1.35 -10.50 9.15
N PHE A 179 2.65 -10.37 9.36
CA PHE A 179 3.60 -11.37 8.89
C PHE A 179 4.74 -11.60 9.88
N ALA A 180 5.33 -12.79 9.76
CA ALA A 180 6.52 -13.17 10.50
C ALA A 180 7.38 -14.11 9.66
N THR A 181 8.66 -14.17 10.01
CA THR A 181 9.63 -15.08 9.39
C THR A 181 9.97 -16.18 10.40
N PRO A 182 9.83 -17.47 10.05
CA PRO A 182 10.18 -18.58 10.93
C PRO A 182 11.63 -18.51 11.43
N GLU A 183 11.85 -18.92 12.68
CA GLU A 183 13.20 -19.06 13.23
C GLU A 183 13.91 -20.25 12.58
N GLN A 184 15.04 -19.97 11.94
CA GLN A 184 15.89 -20.98 11.32
C GLN A 184 17.36 -20.67 11.62
N PRO A 185 18.25 -21.67 11.65
CA PRO A 185 19.70 -21.45 11.87
C PRO A 185 20.30 -20.47 10.86
N ASN A 186 19.82 -20.53 9.61
CA ASN A 186 20.23 -19.64 8.54
C ASN A 186 19.03 -18.81 8.09
N LEU A 187 19.23 -17.51 7.96
CA LEU A 187 18.21 -16.60 7.45
C LEU A 187 17.97 -16.88 5.97
N SER A 188 16.71 -17.14 5.61
CA SER A 188 16.31 -17.29 4.21
C SER A 188 16.59 -16.01 3.40
N PRO A 189 16.84 -16.11 2.08
CA PRO A 189 17.07 -14.95 1.23
C PRO A 189 15.93 -13.93 1.27
N ALA A 190 16.23 -12.68 0.92
CA ALA A 190 15.19 -11.69 0.68
C ALA A 190 14.24 -12.17 -0.43
N ALA A 191 12.94 -11.94 -0.24
CA ALA A 191 11.96 -12.26 -1.25
C ALA A 191 12.16 -11.39 -2.51
N LYS A 192 11.89 -11.96 -3.68
CA LYS A 192 11.95 -11.21 -4.94
C LYS A 192 10.73 -10.30 -5.07
N LYS A 193 10.88 -9.18 -5.79
CA LYS A 193 9.74 -8.32 -6.16
C LYS A 193 8.69 -9.14 -6.90
N GLY A 194 7.42 -8.96 -6.57
CA GLY A 194 6.30 -9.69 -7.16
C GLY A 194 6.18 -11.15 -6.70
N GLN A 195 7.01 -11.60 -5.75
CA GLN A 195 6.89 -12.95 -5.20
C GLN A 195 5.50 -13.15 -4.57
N SER A 196 4.92 -14.33 -4.81
CA SER A 196 3.63 -14.73 -4.27
C SER A 196 3.79 -15.47 -2.94
N PHE A 197 2.88 -15.20 -2.01
CA PHE A 197 2.74 -15.87 -0.73
C PHE A 197 1.29 -16.28 -0.50
N TYR A 198 1.08 -17.28 0.35
CA TYR A 198 -0.25 -17.60 0.84
C TYR A 198 -0.60 -16.66 2.01
N LEU A 199 -1.84 -16.18 2.03
CA LEU A 199 -2.41 -15.42 3.13
C LEU A 199 -3.30 -16.34 3.95
N TYR A 200 -2.80 -16.73 5.12
CA TYR A 200 -3.53 -17.57 6.05
C TYR A 200 -4.70 -16.82 6.69
N PRO A 201 -5.83 -17.50 6.98
CA PRO A 201 -6.99 -16.85 7.58
C PRO A 201 -6.74 -16.42 9.04
N ALA A 202 -5.79 -17.05 9.73
CA ALA A 202 -5.39 -16.73 11.10
C ALA A 202 -3.94 -17.18 11.33
N ALA A 203 -3.33 -16.70 12.42
CA ALA A 203 -2.02 -17.16 12.85
C ALA A 203 -2.08 -18.53 13.53
N GLU A 204 -1.03 -19.32 13.41
CA GLU A 204 -0.75 -20.40 14.36
C GLU A 204 -0.03 -19.87 15.62
N ASP A 205 -0.26 -20.50 16.76
CA ASP A 205 0.28 -20.09 18.07
C ASP A 205 1.81 -19.96 18.11
N ASN A 206 2.51 -20.76 17.32
CA ASN A 206 3.97 -20.73 17.22
C ASN A 206 4.48 -19.52 16.41
N TRP A 207 3.74 -19.05 15.40
CA TRP A 207 4.17 -17.94 14.55
C TRP A 207 4.32 -16.65 15.35
N LEU A 208 3.41 -16.44 16.31
CA LEU A 208 3.39 -15.29 17.21
C LEU A 208 4.57 -15.26 18.19
N LYS A 209 5.26 -16.39 18.37
CA LYS A 209 6.41 -16.51 19.28
C LYS A 209 7.75 -16.30 18.60
N TRP A 210 7.80 -16.28 17.27
CA TRP A 210 9.05 -16.14 16.53
C TRP A 210 9.68 -14.77 16.72
N ARG A 211 10.99 -14.78 16.95
CA ARG A 211 11.84 -13.61 17.16
C ARG A 211 13.04 -13.59 16.21
N THR A 212 12.88 -14.14 15.01
CA THR A 212 13.91 -14.22 13.97
C THR A 212 14.64 -12.89 13.80
N ALA A 213 15.98 -12.94 13.92
CA ALA A 213 16.83 -11.79 13.71
C ALA A 213 16.99 -11.54 12.21
N ILE A 214 16.52 -10.37 11.76
CA ILE A 214 16.60 -9.95 10.37
C ILE A 214 17.42 -8.64 10.32
N PRO A 215 18.72 -8.69 9.98
CA PRO A 215 19.56 -7.51 9.96
C PRO A 215 19.11 -6.56 8.84
N LYS A 216 19.20 -5.25 9.12
CA LYS A 216 19.09 -4.22 8.09
C LYS A 216 20.29 -4.33 7.14
N PRO A 217 20.09 -4.21 5.82
CA PRO A 217 21.17 -4.16 4.85
C PRO A 217 22.01 -2.89 4.99
#